data_AF-A0A495IEK8-F1
#
_entry.id   AF-A0A495IEK8-F1
#
_cell.length_a   1.000
_cell.length_b   1.000
_cell.length_c   1.000
_cell.angle_alpha   90.00
_cell.angle_beta   90.00
_cell.angle_gamma   90.00
#
_symmetry.space_group_name_H-M   'P 1'
#
loop_
_entity.id
_entity.type
_entity.pdbx_description
1 polymer ?
#
loop_
_entity_poly.entity_id
_entity_poly.type
_entity_poly.pdbx_seq_one_letter_code
_entity_poly.pdbx_strand_id
1 'polypeptide(L)'
;MNYSDLVTAVQSARLDANRLVDFVSDAGEVSASVAYSIVATGPEFAVLAGMGRGELTELPDDGYRFASESDACEFVWRHIRSTAAPDLLSDDEEELLRREAAESIARQTAAYEAEAGH
;
A
#
# COMPACT_ATOMS: atom_id res chain seq x y z
N MET A 1 4.77 -13.76 -1.99
CA MET A 1 3.32 -14.04 -1.74
C MET A 1 2.54 -13.62 -2.96
N ASN A 2 1.71 -14.44 -3.61
CA ASN A 2 0.90 -13.94 -4.75
C ASN A 2 -0.44 -13.30 -4.28
N TYR A 3 -1.23 -12.75 -5.20
CA TYR A 3 -2.50 -12.10 -4.87
C TYR A 3 -3.51 -13.05 -4.22
N SER A 4 -3.56 -14.32 -4.65
CA SER A 4 -4.43 -15.33 -4.01
C SER A 4 -4.01 -15.61 -2.57
N ASP A 5 -2.71 -15.64 -2.29
CA ASP A 5 -2.17 -15.77 -0.95
C ASP A 5 -2.52 -14.54 -0.10
N LEU A 6 -2.42 -13.34 -0.67
CA LEU A 6 -2.80 -12.08 -0.02
C LEU A 6 -4.28 -12.08 0.40
N VAL A 7 -5.19 -12.43 -0.52
CA VAL A 7 -6.62 -12.54 -0.21
C VAL A 7 -6.87 -13.54 0.91
N THR A 8 -6.19 -14.68 0.87
CA THR A 8 -6.28 -15.71 1.92
C THR A 8 -5.78 -15.20 3.27
N ALA A 9 -4.67 -14.45 3.29
CA ALA A 9 -4.12 -13.84 4.50
C ALA A 9 -5.07 -12.80 5.12
N VAL A 10 -5.63 -11.92 4.28
CA VAL A 10 -6.61 -10.90 4.70
C VAL A 10 -7.87 -11.56 5.31
N GLN A 11 -8.40 -12.58 4.63
CA GLN A 11 -9.57 -13.32 5.13
C GLN A 11 -9.27 -14.09 6.42
N SER A 12 -8.07 -14.67 6.55
CA SER A 12 -7.64 -15.38 7.75
C SER A 12 -7.52 -14.44 8.96
N ALA A 13 -7.18 -13.17 8.73
CA ALA A 13 -7.21 -12.11 9.73
C ALA A 13 -8.62 -11.57 10.02
N ARG A 14 -9.69 -12.22 9.49
CA ARG A 14 -11.10 -11.82 9.66
C ARG A 14 -11.44 -10.46 9.04
N LEU A 15 -10.67 -10.02 8.06
CA LEU A 15 -10.90 -8.77 7.34
C LEU A 15 -11.64 -9.02 6.02
N ASP A 16 -12.35 -8.01 5.52
CA ASP A 16 -13.08 -8.11 4.26
C ASP A 16 -12.15 -7.83 3.07
N ALA A 17 -11.61 -8.89 2.46
CA ALA A 17 -10.69 -8.77 1.34
C ALA A 17 -11.28 -7.98 0.15
N ASN A 18 -12.58 -8.10 -0.14
CA ASN A 18 -13.21 -7.42 -1.27
C ASN A 18 -13.31 -5.89 -1.08
N ARG A 19 -13.14 -5.40 0.16
CA ARG A 19 -13.09 -3.96 0.46
C ARG A 19 -11.68 -3.46 0.68
N LEU A 20 -10.71 -4.37 0.86
CA LEU A 20 -9.34 -4.01 1.22
C LEU A 20 -8.37 -4.12 0.05
N VAL A 21 -8.47 -5.17 -0.76
CA VAL A 21 -7.50 -5.42 -1.82
C VAL A 21 -8.19 -5.69 -3.13
N ASP A 22 -7.59 -5.20 -4.20
CA ASP A 22 -7.95 -5.54 -5.56
C ASP A 22 -6.68 -5.76 -6.39
N PHE A 23 -6.79 -6.55 -7.46
CA PHE A 23 -5.73 -6.74 -8.43
C PHE A 23 -6.25 -6.45 -9.82
N VAL A 24 -5.64 -5.47 -10.49
CA VAL A 24 -6.01 -5.05 -11.83
C VAL A 24 -4.84 -5.18 -12.77
N SER A 25 -5.13 -5.62 -13.99
CA SER A 25 -4.13 -5.73 -15.07
C SER A 25 -4.08 -4.48 -15.95
N ASP A 26 -5.02 -3.56 -15.76
CA ASP A 26 -5.11 -2.28 -16.46
C ASP A 26 -5.38 -1.17 -15.45
N ALA A 27 -4.58 -0.10 -15.51
CA ALA A 27 -4.69 1.02 -14.59
C ALA A 27 -6.02 1.80 -14.74
N GLY A 28 -6.71 1.67 -15.88
CA GLY A 28 -8.01 2.28 -16.13
C GLY A 28 -9.17 1.60 -15.40
N GLU A 29 -8.96 0.40 -14.86
CA GLU A 29 -9.99 -0.37 -14.13
C GLU A 29 -9.90 -0.22 -12.61
N VAL A 30 -8.96 0.59 -12.10
CA VAL A 30 -8.76 0.76 -10.66
C VAL A 30 -10.01 1.38 -10.02
N SER A 31 -10.53 0.71 -9.00
CA SER A 31 -11.66 1.19 -8.22
C SER A 31 -11.21 1.86 -6.93
N ALA A 32 -11.62 3.11 -6.69
CA ALA A 32 -11.43 3.78 -5.40
C ALA A 32 -12.35 3.23 -4.28
N SER A 33 -13.09 2.15 -4.55
CA SER A 33 -13.96 1.48 -3.58
C SER A 33 -13.21 0.49 -2.68
N VAL A 34 -11.96 0.15 -3.03
CA VAL A 34 -11.08 -0.70 -2.22
C VAL A 34 -9.98 0.13 -1.56
N ALA A 35 -9.45 -0.36 -0.44
CA ALA A 35 -8.39 0.34 0.29
C ALA A 35 -7.05 0.30 -0.47
N TYR A 36 -6.72 -0.80 -1.13
CA TYR A 36 -5.49 -0.99 -1.89
C TYR A 36 -5.77 -1.69 -3.22
N SER A 37 -5.15 -1.23 -4.30
CA SER A 37 -5.20 -1.84 -5.63
C SER A 37 -3.79 -2.11 -6.13
N ILE A 38 -3.51 -3.36 -6.47
CA ILE A 38 -2.26 -3.78 -7.10
C ILE A 38 -2.48 -3.73 -8.61
N VAL A 39 -1.70 -2.90 -9.31
CA VAL A 39 -1.83 -2.64 -10.74
C VAL A 39 -0.64 -3.24 -11.46
N ALA A 40 -0.86 -4.21 -12.35
CA ALA A 40 0.19 -4.71 -13.22
C ALA A 40 0.44 -3.72 -14.39
N THR A 41 1.59 -3.07 -14.41
CA THR A 41 2.00 -2.11 -15.46
C THR A 41 3.11 -2.72 -16.31
N GLY A 42 2.78 -3.76 -17.10
CA GLY A 42 3.76 -4.48 -17.91
C GLY A 42 4.63 -5.41 -17.06
N PRO A 43 5.97 -5.22 -16.99
CA PRO A 43 6.84 -6.06 -16.16
C PRO A 43 6.87 -5.64 -14.68
N GLU A 44 6.20 -4.55 -14.31
CA GLU A 44 6.23 -3.95 -12.98
C GLU A 44 4.83 -3.93 -12.34
N PHE A 45 4.79 -3.72 -11.03
CA PHE A 45 3.57 -3.63 -10.24
C PHE A 45 3.55 -2.32 -9.46
N ALA A 46 2.49 -1.54 -9.60
CA ALA A 46 2.22 -0.36 -8.79
C ALA A 46 1.17 -0.69 -7.72
N VAL A 47 1.20 0.00 -6.58
CA VAL A 47 0.16 -0.11 -5.56
C VAL A 47 -0.50 1.24 -5.41
N LEU A 48 -1.82 1.28 -5.51
CA LEU A 48 -2.63 2.47 -5.29
C LEU A 48 -3.44 2.30 -4.01
N ALA A 49 -3.55 3.32 -3.18
CA ALA A 49 -4.33 3.33 -1.96
C ALA A 49 -5.49 4.32 -2.03
N GLY A 50 -6.68 3.87 -1.62
CA GLY A 50 -7.89 4.68 -1.55
C GLY A 50 -7.96 5.51 -0.27
N MET A 51 -7.97 6.84 -0.39
CA MET A 51 -7.97 7.79 0.74
C MET A 51 -9.39 8.16 1.22
N GLY A 52 -10.41 7.35 0.88
CA GLY A 52 -11.78 7.50 1.37
C GLY A 52 -12.63 8.63 0.75
N ARG A 53 -12.07 9.46 -0.14
CA ARG A 53 -12.80 10.50 -0.90
C ARG A 53 -12.99 10.17 -2.39
N GLY A 54 -12.78 8.91 -2.77
CA GLY A 54 -12.67 8.52 -4.18
C GLY A 54 -11.30 8.88 -4.79
N GLU A 55 -10.38 9.37 -3.96
CA GLU A 55 -9.00 9.68 -4.34
C GLU A 55 -8.13 8.44 -4.18
N LEU A 56 -7.29 8.20 -5.20
CA LEU A 56 -6.28 7.15 -5.22
C LEU A 56 -4.91 7.83 -5.15
N THR A 57 -4.05 7.34 -4.26
CA THR A 57 -2.66 7.77 -4.17
C THR A 57 -1.74 6.59 -4.43
N GLU A 58 -0.62 6.79 -5.11
CA GLU A 58 0.36 5.72 -5.31
C GLU A 58 1.15 5.49 -4.02
N LEU A 59 1.39 4.22 -3.69
CA LEU A 59 2.17 3.80 -2.53
C LEU A 59 3.26 2.78 -2.92
N PRO A 60 4.44 2.86 -2.28
CA PRO A 60 4.88 3.96 -1.42
C PRO A 60 5.06 5.27 -2.22
N ASP A 61 4.96 6.41 -1.51
CA ASP A 61 5.01 7.76 -2.09
C ASP A 61 6.19 7.90 -3.07
N ASP A 62 5.94 8.56 -4.21
CA ASP A 62 6.93 8.87 -5.27
C ASP A 62 7.23 7.72 -6.26
N GLY A 63 6.28 7.34 -7.12
CA GLY A 63 6.60 6.59 -8.34
C GLY A 63 7.07 5.14 -8.12
N TYR A 64 6.99 4.64 -6.89
CA TYR A 64 7.65 3.38 -6.53
C TYR A 64 6.91 2.19 -7.11
N ARG A 65 7.63 1.39 -7.88
CA ARG A 65 7.13 0.19 -8.53
C ARG A 65 7.88 -1.03 -8.05
N PHE A 66 7.13 -2.09 -7.84
CA PHE A 66 7.63 -3.39 -7.47
C PHE A 66 8.00 -4.18 -8.73
N ALA A 67 9.18 -4.81 -8.71
CA ALA A 67 9.64 -5.65 -9.82
C ALA A 67 8.90 -6.99 -9.91
N SER A 68 8.06 -7.33 -8.93
CA SER A 68 7.33 -8.59 -8.84
C SER A 68 6.03 -8.43 -8.07
N GLU A 69 5.02 -9.21 -8.47
CA GLU A 69 3.72 -9.30 -7.78
C GLU A 69 3.91 -9.63 -6.30
N SER A 70 4.91 -10.47 -6.01
CA SER A 70 5.19 -10.89 -4.65
C SER A 70 5.57 -9.75 -3.71
N ASP A 71 6.47 -8.87 -4.15
CA ASP A 71 6.89 -7.73 -3.33
C ASP A 71 5.73 -6.74 -3.14
N ALA A 72 4.94 -6.50 -4.19
CA ALA A 72 3.74 -5.66 -4.12
C ALA A 72 2.70 -6.20 -3.14
N CYS A 73 2.41 -7.51 -3.19
CA CYS A 73 1.47 -8.15 -2.27
C CYS A 73 1.97 -8.13 -0.82
N GLU A 74 3.26 -8.39 -0.59
CA GLU A 74 3.85 -8.34 0.76
C GLU A 74 3.83 -6.93 1.34
N PHE A 75 4.09 -5.92 0.51
CA PHE A 75 3.97 -4.51 0.91
C PHE A 75 2.54 -4.16 1.32
N VAL A 76 1.55 -4.48 0.48
CA VAL A 76 0.12 -4.26 0.80
C VAL A 76 -0.26 -4.98 2.08
N TRP A 77 0.16 -6.24 2.26
CA TRP A 77 -0.15 -7.00 3.46
C TRP A 77 0.43 -6.39 4.73
N ARG A 78 1.66 -5.86 4.66
CA ARG A 78 2.29 -5.15 5.78
C ARG A 78 1.50 -3.90 6.15
N HIS A 79 1.07 -3.12 5.15
CA HIS A 79 0.23 -1.93 5.35
C HIS A 79 -1.14 -2.24 5.94
N ILE A 80 -1.80 -3.31 5.48
CA ILE A 80 -3.08 -3.76 6.04
C ILE A 80 -2.92 -4.17 7.50
N ARG A 81 -1.86 -4.92 7.83
CA ARG A 81 -1.59 -5.28 9.24
C ARG A 81 -1.32 -4.06 10.10
N SER A 82 -0.54 -3.10 9.62
CA SER A 82 -0.31 -1.82 10.31
C SER A 82 -1.58 -1.07 10.69
N THR A 83 -2.58 -1.09 9.81
CA THR A 83 -3.80 -0.28 9.97
C THR A 83 -4.95 -1.03 10.62
N ALA A 84 -5.18 -2.28 10.25
CA ALA A 84 -6.37 -3.03 10.60
C ALA A 84 -6.14 -4.13 11.65
N ALA A 85 -4.89 -4.58 11.85
CA ALA A 85 -4.55 -5.63 12.81
C ALA A 85 -3.11 -5.46 13.32
N PRO A 86 -2.80 -4.35 14.02
CA PRO A 86 -1.43 -4.06 14.47
C PRO A 86 -0.89 -5.12 15.42
N ASP A 87 -1.76 -5.82 16.16
CA ASP A 87 -1.41 -6.96 17.00
C ASP A 87 -0.83 -8.17 16.23
N LEU A 88 -0.90 -8.17 14.89
CA LEU A 88 -0.32 -9.19 14.00
C LEU A 88 1.01 -8.76 13.36
N LEU A 89 1.54 -7.58 13.71
CA LEU A 89 2.86 -7.16 13.29
C LEU A 89 3.93 -7.83 14.15
N SER A 90 4.98 -8.32 13.50
CA SER A 90 6.20 -8.71 14.19
C SER A 90 7.00 -7.46 14.57
N ASP A 91 7.82 -7.50 15.63
CA ASP A 91 8.69 -6.38 16.04
C ASP A 91 9.53 -5.83 14.87
N ASP A 92 10.10 -6.70 14.02
CA ASP A 92 10.86 -6.30 12.83
C ASP A 92 10.02 -5.52 11.78
N GLU A 93 8.74 -5.86 11.66
CA GLU A 93 7.84 -5.21 10.70
C GLU A 93 7.34 -3.87 11.24
N GLU A 94 7.17 -3.76 12.55
CA GLU A 94 6.84 -2.52 13.23
C GLU A 94 7.97 -1.49 13.12
N GLU A 95 9.23 -1.94 13.23
CA GLU A 95 10.40 -1.06 13.04
C GLU A 95 10.54 -0.61 11.58
N LEU A 96 10.28 -1.52 10.62
CA LEU A 96 10.26 -1.17 9.20
C LEU A 96 9.20 -0.10 8.91
N LEU A 97 7.99 -0.27 9.42
CA LEU A 97 6.91 0.70 9.30
C LEU A 97 7.22 2.03 9.97
N ARG A 98 7.85 2.03 11.16
CA ARG A 98 8.29 3.27 11.81
C ARG A 98 9.32 4.01 10.96
N ARG A 99 10.24 3.28 10.35
CA ARG A 99 11.27 3.86 9.48
C ARG A 99 10.65 4.45 8.21
N GLU A 100 9.76 3.73 7.55
CA GLU A 100 9.03 4.22 6.37
C GLU A 100 8.15 5.45 6.72
N ALA A 101 7.46 5.43 7.85
CA ALA A 101 6.68 6.57 8.34
C ALA A 101 7.56 7.79 8.69
N ALA A 102 8.72 7.58 9.32
CA ALA A 102 9.67 8.65 9.62
C ALA A 102 10.26 9.25 8.34
N GLU A 103 10.58 8.44 7.33
CA GLU A 103 11.06 8.91 6.03
C GLU A 103 9.98 9.68 5.25
N SER A 104 8.72 9.24 5.32
CA SER A 104 7.58 9.93 4.72
C SER A 104 7.32 11.29 5.41
N ILE A 105 7.31 11.35 6.75
CA ILE A 105 7.16 12.59 7.51
C ILE A 105 8.33 13.56 7.24
N ALA A 106 9.57 13.05 7.20
CA ALA A 106 10.74 13.85 6.90
C ALA A 106 10.67 14.47 5.49
N ARG A 107 10.22 13.69 4.49
CA ARG A 107 10.01 14.20 3.13
C ARG A 107 8.86 15.21 3.05
N GLN A 108 7.74 14.97 3.72
CA GLN A 108 6.62 15.92 3.78
C GLN A 108 7.02 17.23 4.48
N THR A 109 7.81 17.14 5.56
CA THR A 109 8.34 18.32 6.26
C THR A 109 9.29 19.10 5.36
N ALA A 110 10.18 18.42 4.64
CA ALA A 110 11.08 19.06 3.68
C ALA A 110 10.35 19.71 2.50
N ALA A 111 9.27 19.09 1.99
CA ALA A 111 8.42 19.67 0.95
C ALA A 111 7.70 20.92 1.47
N TYR A 112 7.13 20.87 2.68
CA TYR A 112 6.45 22.00 3.29
C TYR A 112 7.40 23.18 3.58
N GLU A 113 8.64 22.90 4.01
CA GLU A 113 9.68 23.93 4.21
C GLU A 113 10.14 24.55 2.89
N ALA A 114 10.15 23.78 1.80
CA ALA A 114 10.47 24.29 0.46
C ALA A 114 9.35 25.19 -0.10
N GLU A 115 8.09 24.89 0.20
CA GLU A 115 6.93 25.69 -0.24
C GLU A 115 6.66 26.92 0.65
N ALA A 116 6.94 26.86 1.95
CA ALA A 116 6.76 27.98 2.88
C ALA A 116 7.87 29.05 2.80
N GLY A 117 8.93 28.79 2.01
CA GLY A 117 10.05 29.71 1.79
C GLY A 117 9.88 30.70 0.64
N HIS A 118 8.69 30.83 0.05
CA HIS A 118 8.43 31.64 -1.15
C HIS A 118 7.52 32.85 -0.93
#